data_AF-A0AAD9DHX5-F1
#
_entry.id   AF-A0AAD9DHX5-F1
#
_cell.length_a   1.000
_cell.length_b   1.000
_cell.length_c   1.000
_cell.angle_alpha   90.00
_cell.angle_beta   90.00
_cell.angle_gamma   90.00
#
_symmetry.space_group_name_H-M   'P 1'
#
loop_
_entity.id
_entity.type
_entity.pdbx_description
1 polymer ?
#
loop_
_entity_poly.entity_id
_entity_poly.type
_entity_poly.pdbx_seq_one_letter_code
_entity_poly.pdbx_strand_id
1 'polypeptide(L)'
;MDKFDDNFWEDNGAADGGDAAATNNTNGDKKPAASTAGSCPNCGSRAIESLGPSGSSVCTDCGIIVEENTIVSSVEFVEGAGGASHMVGQMVGANSTRSFGTGGRRGGQYGFSRQSRENTLASGRRRIQEVAALMRLGTHFVDAAHRLFTVAVEKNFVQGRRRAHVIAACLYTSCRQEKSQHMLIDFSDALQINVYTLGTCFLKFRRLLGLKLEIIDPALYISDRFAAHLSLDEKANQVAMTALRLVARMKRDWIVAGRRPAGICAAALLIASGHTVSKGSTTT
;
A
#
# COMPACT_ATOMS: atom_id res chain seq x y z
N MET A 1 -3.15 -36.70 6.35
CA MET A 1 -4.52 -36.36 5.96
C MET A 1 -4.98 -35.21 6.84
N ASP A 2 -4.80 -33.97 6.39
CA ASP A 2 -5.44 -32.82 7.03
C ASP A 2 -6.41 -32.22 6.02
N LYS A 3 -7.68 -32.17 6.43
CA LYS A 3 -8.84 -31.86 5.61
C LYS A 3 -8.71 -30.46 5.01
N PHE A 4 -8.82 -30.41 3.69
CA PHE A 4 -8.95 -29.20 2.90
C PHE A 4 -10.43 -28.81 3.00
N ASP A 5 -10.77 -27.77 3.76
CA ASP A 5 -12.16 -27.31 3.87
C ASP A 5 -12.54 -26.56 2.58
N ASP A 6 -13.41 -27.19 1.80
CA ASP A 6 -13.86 -26.85 0.44
C ASP A 6 -14.97 -25.77 0.39
N ASN A 7 -15.03 -24.81 1.31
CA ASN A 7 -16.07 -23.77 1.32
C ASN A 7 -15.51 -22.38 0.99
N PHE A 8 -14.89 -22.24 -0.19
CA PHE A 8 -14.19 -21.01 -0.59
C PHE A 8 -14.75 -20.31 -1.85
N TRP A 9 -15.84 -20.80 -2.43
CA TRP A 9 -16.31 -20.36 -3.75
C TRP A 9 -17.81 -20.04 -3.88
N GLU A 10 -18.51 -19.70 -2.80
CA GLU A 10 -19.90 -19.27 -2.93
C GLU A 10 -20.17 -17.92 -2.25
N ASP A 11 -20.93 -17.12 -2.99
CA ASP A 11 -21.73 -15.94 -2.64
C ASP A 11 -21.14 -14.51 -2.75
N ASN A 12 -21.20 -14.04 -3.99
CA ASN A 12 -22.11 -13.01 -4.51
C ASN A 12 -22.16 -11.61 -3.86
N GLY A 13 -22.03 -10.61 -4.73
CA GLY A 13 -22.38 -9.23 -4.46
C GLY A 13 -23.85 -8.94 -4.72
N ALA A 14 -24.34 -7.87 -4.08
CA ALA A 14 -25.52 -7.12 -4.50
C ALA A 14 -25.33 -5.66 -4.02
N ALA A 15 -25.65 -4.73 -4.93
CA ALA A 15 -25.82 -3.31 -4.70
C ALA A 15 -27.29 -3.03 -4.30
N ASP A 16 -27.62 -1.74 -4.18
CA ASP A 16 -28.93 -1.11 -3.88
C ASP A 16 -29.14 -0.82 -2.37
N GLY A 17 -29.57 0.35 -1.88
CA GLY A 17 -30.13 1.56 -2.47
C GLY A 17 -31.43 1.95 -1.73
N GLY A 18 -31.46 3.11 -1.03
CA GLY A 18 -32.63 3.82 -0.46
C GLY A 18 -33.40 3.12 0.70
N ASP A 19 -34.07 3.75 1.67
CA ASP A 19 -34.46 5.14 1.92
C ASP A 19 -34.87 5.35 3.40
N ALA A 20 -34.72 6.61 3.84
CA ALA A 20 -35.54 7.39 4.78
C ALA A 20 -36.24 6.76 6.01
N ALA A 21 -35.90 7.28 7.20
CA ALA A 21 -36.90 7.63 8.21
C ALA A 21 -36.42 8.81 9.05
N ALA A 22 -37.16 9.92 8.94
CA ALA A 22 -36.99 11.15 9.68
C ALA A 22 -37.51 11.02 11.11
N THR A 23 -36.79 11.60 12.07
CA THR A 23 -37.37 12.08 13.33
C THR A 23 -36.74 13.42 13.69
N ASN A 24 -37.54 14.48 13.52
CA ASN A 24 -37.26 15.83 13.98
C ASN A 24 -37.23 15.85 15.52
N ASN A 25 -36.22 16.49 16.10
CA ASN A 25 -36.31 16.96 17.47
C ASN A 25 -35.77 18.39 17.53
N THR A 26 -36.69 19.31 17.76
CA THR A 26 -36.48 20.74 17.93
C THR A 26 -36.11 21.01 19.37
N ASN A 27 -34.89 21.47 19.63
CA ASN A 27 -34.59 22.26 20.82
C ASN A 27 -33.62 23.37 20.43
N GLY A 28 -34.10 24.60 20.59
CA GLY A 28 -33.38 25.81 20.26
C GLY A 28 -32.41 26.19 21.37
N ASP A 29 -31.13 26.21 21.01
CA ASP A 29 -30.12 27.02 21.68
C ASP A 29 -29.59 28.02 20.64
N LYS A 30 -29.91 29.30 20.83
CA LYS A 30 -29.36 30.42 20.03
C LYS A 30 -27.87 30.54 20.31
N LYS A 31 -27.06 29.82 19.54
CA LYS A 31 -25.61 30.02 19.43
C LYS A 31 -25.34 31.20 18.47
N PRO A 32 -24.48 32.18 18.80
CA PRO A 32 -24.16 33.27 17.89
C PRO A 32 -23.56 32.73 16.59
N ALA A 33 -23.98 33.33 15.48
CA ALA A 33 -23.67 32.92 14.12
C ALA A 33 -22.17 32.68 13.93
N ALA A 34 -21.82 31.42 13.63
CA ALA A 34 -20.50 31.08 13.12
C ALA A 34 -20.34 31.74 11.75
N SER A 35 -19.48 32.76 11.67
CA SER A 35 -19.00 33.29 10.40
C SER A 35 -18.41 32.15 9.58
N THR A 36 -18.90 31.98 8.36
CA THR A 36 -18.30 31.10 7.35
C THR A 36 -16.79 31.34 7.27
N ALA A 37 -16.01 30.32 7.60
CA ALA A 37 -14.54 30.38 7.58
C ALA A 37 -14.07 30.83 6.18
N GLY A 38 -13.54 32.05 6.09
CA GLY A 38 -13.04 32.64 4.85
C GLY A 38 -13.78 33.89 4.34
N SER A 39 -14.70 34.49 5.09
CA SER A 39 -15.32 35.78 4.76
C SER A 39 -15.08 36.82 5.87
N CYS A 40 -14.73 38.05 5.49
CA CYS A 40 -14.54 39.14 6.44
C CYS A 40 -15.86 39.48 7.19
N PRO A 41 -15.84 39.64 8.53
CA PRO A 41 -17.04 39.95 9.30
C PRO A 41 -17.62 41.35 9.06
N ASN A 42 -16.87 42.26 8.44
CA ASN A 42 -17.29 43.64 8.22
C ASN A 42 -17.83 43.87 6.80
N CYS A 43 -17.08 43.50 5.76
CA CYS A 43 -17.47 43.73 4.37
C CYS A 43 -17.98 42.47 3.65
N GLY A 44 -17.91 41.29 4.27
CA GLY A 44 -18.30 40.02 3.66
C GLY A 44 -17.38 39.54 2.53
N SER A 45 -16.31 40.26 2.21
CA SER A 45 -15.42 39.87 1.11
C SER A 45 -14.53 38.69 1.47
N ARG A 46 -14.12 37.94 0.43
CA ARG A 46 -13.26 36.74 0.54
C ARG A 46 -11.81 37.02 0.17
N ALA A 47 -11.47 38.28 -0.11
CA ALA A 47 -10.12 38.73 -0.40
C ALA A 47 -9.36 38.95 0.91
N ILE A 48 -8.83 37.86 1.46
CA ILE A 48 -8.06 37.84 2.70
C ILE A 48 -6.64 37.40 2.35
N GLU A 49 -5.67 38.25 2.63
CA GLU A 49 -4.24 37.95 2.44
C GLU A 49 -3.57 37.68 3.80
N SER A 50 -2.77 36.63 3.87
CA SER A 50 -1.99 36.29 5.07
C SER A 50 -0.59 36.88 4.96
N LEU A 51 -0.25 37.80 5.86
CA LEU A 51 1.09 38.37 5.95
C LEU A 51 2.01 37.38 6.68
N GLY A 52 2.91 36.76 5.91
CA GLY A 52 3.74 35.63 6.32
C GLY A 52 4.59 35.78 7.61
N PRO A 53 5.20 36.93 7.93
CA PRO A 53 6.07 37.03 9.10
C PRO A 53 5.35 37.37 10.41
N SER A 54 4.15 37.95 10.37
CA SER A 54 3.39 38.32 11.57
C SER A 54 2.20 37.39 11.85
N GLY A 55 1.95 36.40 10.99
CA GLY A 55 0.83 35.46 11.12
C GLY A 55 -0.54 36.14 11.13
N SER A 56 -0.65 37.33 10.54
CA SER A 56 -1.88 38.12 10.54
C SER A 56 -2.57 38.01 9.18
N SER A 57 -3.85 37.66 9.18
CA SER A 57 -4.68 37.63 7.97
C SER A 57 -5.49 38.92 7.87
N VAL A 58 -5.29 39.69 6.80
CA VAL A 58 -5.89 41.01 6.59
C VAL A 58 -6.80 40.98 5.37
N CYS A 59 -7.99 41.57 5.50
CA CYS A 59 -8.88 41.79 4.37
C CYS A 59 -8.40 42.98 3.53
N THR A 60 -8.18 42.77 2.23
CA THR A 60 -7.65 43.82 1.33
C THR A 60 -8.65 44.95 1.06
N ASP A 61 -9.95 44.69 1.24
CA ASP A 61 -11.02 45.64 0.87
C ASP A 61 -11.40 46.59 2.01
N CYS A 62 -11.31 46.14 3.26
CA CYS A 62 -11.69 46.93 4.44
C CYS A 62 -10.58 47.11 5.48
N GLY A 63 -9.41 46.49 5.27
CA GLY A 63 -8.25 46.63 6.14
C GLY A 63 -8.38 45.95 7.51
N ILE A 64 -9.45 45.19 7.76
CA ILE A 64 -9.66 44.49 9.03
C ILE A 64 -8.81 43.23 9.10
N ILE A 65 -8.20 43.04 10.25
CA ILE A 65 -7.50 41.82 10.64
C ILE A 65 -8.56 40.78 11.00
N VAL A 66 -8.66 39.73 10.20
CA VAL A 66 -9.65 38.65 10.36
C VAL A 66 -9.14 37.60 11.35
N GLU A 67 -7.83 37.36 11.37
CA GLU A 67 -7.19 36.41 12.27
C GLU A 67 -5.81 36.93 12.65
N GLU A 68 -5.53 36.92 13.95
CA GLU A 68 -4.23 37.26 14.52
C GLU A 68 -3.59 35.95 15.02
N ASN A 69 -2.33 35.72 14.67
CA ASN A 69 -1.54 34.57 15.10
C ASN A 69 -1.95 33.22 14.44
N THR A 70 -1.96 33.19 13.10
CA THR A 70 -2.15 31.96 12.32
C THR A 70 -1.11 30.91 12.71
N ILE A 71 -1.55 29.66 12.91
CA ILE A 71 -0.65 28.53 13.19
C ILE A 71 0.13 28.26 11.91
N VAL A 72 1.36 28.77 11.84
CA VAL A 72 2.23 28.56 10.68
C VAL A 72 2.90 27.18 10.80
N SER A 73 2.82 26.38 9.75
CA SER A 73 3.51 25.08 9.66
C SER A 73 4.98 25.22 9.23
N SER A 74 5.63 26.32 9.57
CA SER A 74 7.06 26.55 9.32
C SER A 74 7.86 26.31 10.59
N VAL A 75 9.08 25.81 10.42
CA VAL A 75 10.01 25.61 11.54
C VAL A 75 10.89 26.85 11.63
N GLU A 76 10.78 27.59 12.74
CA GLU A 76 11.64 28.72 13.04
C GLU A 76 12.76 28.30 14.00
N PHE A 77 13.98 28.77 13.76
CA PHE A 77 15.14 28.51 14.61
C PHE A 77 15.64 29.83 15.19
N VAL A 78 15.67 29.94 16.51
CA VAL A 78 16.18 31.11 17.24
C VAL A 78 17.56 30.78 17.80
N GLU A 79 18.53 31.64 17.53
CA GLU A 79 19.86 31.52 18.13
C GLU A 79 19.81 31.99 19.59
N GLY A 80 20.15 31.10 20.52
CA GLY A 80 20.34 31.45 21.92
C GLY A 80 21.62 32.27 22.11
N ALA A 81 21.71 32.97 23.24
CA ALA A 81 22.83 33.86 23.58
C ALA A 81 24.25 33.21 23.57
N GLY A 82 24.33 31.88 23.45
CA GLY A 82 25.58 31.12 23.30
C GLY A 82 25.86 30.59 21.89
N GLY A 83 25.20 31.08 20.85
CA GLY A 83 25.38 30.63 19.45
C GLY A 83 24.77 29.26 19.14
N ALA A 84 23.98 28.69 20.05
CA ALA A 84 23.23 27.46 19.82
C ALA A 84 21.84 27.79 19.27
N SER A 85 21.50 27.22 18.10
CA SER A 85 20.16 27.36 17.52
C SER A 85 19.16 26.45 18.25
N HIS A 86 18.05 27.02 18.70
CA HIS A 86 16.91 26.32 19.27
C HIS A 86 15.73 26.40 18.31
N MET A 87 15.10 25.26 18.00
CA MET A 87 13.83 25.29 17.26
C MET A 87 12.72 25.88 18.15
N VAL A 88 11.96 26.82 17.62
CA VAL A 88 10.75 27.35 18.27
C VAL A 88 9.60 26.43 17.92
N GLY A 89 8.96 25.86 18.94
CA GLY A 89 7.83 24.95 18.78
C GLY A 89 8.16 23.50 19.13
N GLN A 90 7.12 22.67 19.12
CA GLN A 90 7.18 21.26 19.52
C GLN A 90 6.90 20.38 18.30
N MET A 91 7.84 19.51 17.92
CA MET A 91 7.63 18.60 16.79
C MET A 91 6.58 17.54 17.16
N VAL A 92 5.50 17.49 16.38
CA VAL A 92 4.47 16.44 16.47
C VAL A 92 4.55 15.61 15.20
N GLY A 93 4.93 14.34 15.32
CA GLY A 93 4.90 13.44 14.18
C GLY A 93 3.46 13.13 13.79
N ALA A 94 3.17 13.05 12.49
CA ALA A 94 1.82 12.79 11.96
C ALA A 94 1.13 11.55 12.57
N ASN A 95 1.91 10.60 13.07
CA ASN A 95 1.43 9.34 13.65
C ASN A 95 1.87 9.14 15.12
N SER A 96 2.43 10.18 15.75
CA SER A 96 2.89 10.14 17.13
C SER A 96 1.83 10.70 18.07
N THR A 97 1.32 9.86 18.95
CA THR A 97 0.36 10.22 20.02
C THR A 97 0.99 10.97 21.19
N ARG A 98 2.31 11.22 21.15
CA ARG A 98 3.03 12.02 22.13
C ARG A 98 3.93 13.01 21.41
N SER A 99 3.98 14.22 21.93
CA SER A 99 4.91 15.23 21.47
C SER A 99 6.37 14.84 21.74
N PHE A 100 7.27 15.28 20.86
CA PHE A 100 8.70 15.21 21.10
C PHE A 100 9.06 16.23 22.18
N GLY A 101 8.89 15.85 23.44
CA GLY A 101 9.21 16.69 24.59
C GLY A 101 10.70 16.70 24.86
N THR A 102 11.32 17.88 24.76
CA THR A 102 12.63 18.15 25.35
C THR A 102 12.51 17.96 26.86
N GLY A 103 12.90 16.78 27.34
CA GLY A 103 12.88 16.42 28.75
C GLY A 103 13.69 17.42 29.58
N GLY A 104 13.05 17.90 30.64
CA GLY A 104 13.51 18.99 31.50
C GLY A 104 14.95 18.88 32.00
N ARG A 105 15.53 20.07 32.21
CA ARG A 105 16.70 20.31 33.06
C ARG A 105 16.40 19.84 34.48
N ARG A 106 16.60 18.56 34.79
CA ARG A 106 17.00 18.01 36.10
C ARG A 106 17.08 16.49 36.00
N GLY A 107 18.32 15.99 36.12
CA GLY A 107 18.72 14.63 36.47
C GLY A 107 17.78 13.49 36.08
N GLY A 108 18.09 12.82 34.98
CA GLY A 108 17.41 11.57 34.62
C GLY A 108 17.76 11.13 33.21
N GLN A 109 18.76 10.27 33.10
CA GLN A 109 19.21 9.61 31.88
C GLN A 109 18.16 8.62 31.33
N TYR A 110 16.98 9.04 30.89
CA TYR A 110 16.03 8.18 30.17
C TYR A 110 15.14 9.03 29.24
N GLY A 111 15.56 9.21 27.99
CA GLY A 111 14.79 9.94 26.99
C GLY A 111 14.94 9.47 25.54
N PHE A 112 15.78 8.46 25.27
CA PHE A 112 15.90 7.81 23.95
C PHE A 112 14.74 6.86 23.63
N SER A 113 13.52 7.15 24.11
CA SER A 113 12.34 6.39 23.73
C SER A 113 11.90 6.77 22.32
N ARG A 114 12.77 6.47 21.33
CA ARG A 114 12.30 6.18 19.98
C ARG A 114 11.26 5.10 20.17
N GLN A 115 10.00 5.49 19.99
CA GLN A 115 8.84 4.66 20.32
C GLN A 115 9.10 3.27 19.75
N SER A 116 9.00 2.20 20.56
CA SER A 116 9.31 0.83 20.11
C SER A 116 8.59 0.46 18.81
N ARG A 117 7.42 1.08 18.58
CA ARG A 117 6.65 1.04 17.34
C ARG A 117 7.39 1.64 16.13
N GLU A 118 7.95 2.84 16.26
CA GLU A 118 8.71 3.51 15.21
C GLU A 118 9.99 2.74 14.85
N ASN A 119 10.69 2.20 15.86
CA ASN A 119 11.82 1.29 15.64
C ASN A 119 11.42 0.05 14.84
N THR A 120 10.26 -0.52 15.14
CA THR A 120 9.71 -1.69 14.43
C THR A 120 9.35 -1.35 12.99
N LEU A 121 8.75 -0.18 12.74
CA LEU A 121 8.41 0.30 11.40
C LEU A 121 9.67 0.59 10.56
N ALA A 122 10.67 1.24 11.15
CA ALA A 122 11.94 1.52 10.48
C ALA A 122 12.72 0.23 10.17
N SER A 123 12.77 -0.72 11.11
CA SER A 123 13.35 -2.05 10.88
C SER A 123 12.59 -2.84 9.81
N GLY A 124 11.25 -2.76 9.82
CA GLY A 124 10.39 -3.35 8.80
C GLY A 124 10.67 -2.79 7.41
N ARG A 125 10.79 -1.45 7.27
CA ARG A 125 11.10 -0.79 5.99
C ARG A 125 12.43 -1.26 5.41
N ARG A 126 13.50 -1.31 6.22
CA ARG A 126 14.81 -1.82 5.78
C ARG A 126 14.71 -3.25 5.26
N ARG A 127 14.02 -4.13 5.99
CA ARG A 127 13.87 -5.54 5.59
C ARG A 127 12.97 -5.72 4.36
N ILE A 128 11.94 -4.90 4.18
CA ILE A 128 11.15 -4.86 2.93
C ILE A 128 12.05 -4.47 1.76
N GLN A 129 12.90 -3.45 1.95
CA GLN A 129 13.81 -2.98 0.90
C GLN A 129 14.86 -4.03 0.54
N GLU A 130 15.42 -4.76 1.51
CA GLU A 130 16.34 -5.89 1.27
C GLU A 130 15.66 -6.97 0.41
N VAL A 131 14.43 -7.36 0.75
CA VAL A 131 13.69 -8.40 0.03
C VAL A 131 13.26 -7.93 -1.36
N ALA A 132 12.86 -6.66 -1.50
CA ALA A 132 12.53 -6.07 -2.78
C ALA A 132 13.76 -5.99 -3.72
N ALA A 133 14.94 -5.69 -3.17
CA ALA A 133 16.19 -5.67 -3.94
C ALA A 133 16.54 -7.06 -4.49
N LEU A 134 16.34 -8.14 -3.71
CA LEU A 134 16.56 -9.52 -4.17
C LEU A 134 15.68 -9.89 -5.38
N MET A 135 14.45 -9.37 -5.42
CA MET A 135 13.48 -9.62 -6.50
C MET A 135 13.47 -8.54 -7.59
N ARG A 136 14.38 -7.56 -7.54
CA ARG A 136 14.46 -6.45 -8.51
C ARG A 136 13.14 -5.65 -8.62
N LEU A 137 12.43 -5.49 -7.51
CA LEU A 137 11.21 -4.70 -7.42
C LEU A 137 11.54 -3.20 -7.34
N GLY A 138 10.73 -2.37 -8.03
CA GLY A 138 10.85 -0.91 -7.98
C GLY A 138 10.51 -0.32 -6.60
N THR A 139 10.93 0.93 -6.38
CA THR A 139 10.70 1.67 -5.12
C THR A 139 9.21 1.85 -4.79
N HIS A 140 8.36 1.97 -5.82
CA HIS A 140 6.90 2.07 -5.65
C HIS A 140 6.32 0.88 -4.88
N PHE A 141 6.78 -0.34 -5.16
CA PHE A 141 6.35 -1.55 -4.44
C PHE A 141 6.78 -1.53 -2.97
N VAL A 142 7.96 -0.99 -2.68
CA VAL A 142 8.50 -0.88 -1.32
C VAL A 142 7.64 0.07 -0.49
N ASP A 143 7.27 1.23 -1.03
CA ASP A 143 6.46 2.21 -0.31
C ASP A 143 5.02 1.72 -0.12
N ALA A 144 4.42 1.09 -1.14
CA ALA A 144 3.11 0.46 -1.02
C ALA A 144 3.10 -0.65 0.05
N ALA A 145 4.11 -1.53 0.03
CA ALA A 145 4.27 -2.59 1.02
C ALA A 145 4.52 -2.02 2.43
N HIS A 146 5.25 -0.92 2.54
CA HIS A 146 5.48 -0.26 3.82
C HIS A 146 4.18 0.31 4.42
N ARG A 147 3.31 0.92 3.59
CA ARG A 147 1.97 1.37 4.02
C ARG A 147 1.13 0.21 4.54
N LEU A 148 1.09 -0.92 3.82
CA LEU A 148 0.40 -2.12 4.26
C LEU A 148 0.99 -2.69 5.56
N PHE A 149 2.31 -2.63 5.71
CA PHE A 149 3.00 -3.08 6.92
C PHE A 149 2.65 -2.21 8.14
N THR A 150 2.53 -0.89 7.96
CA THR A 150 2.09 0.02 9.04
C THR A 150 0.70 -0.36 9.54
N VAL A 151 -0.25 -0.61 8.63
CA VAL A 151 -1.60 -1.09 8.98
C VAL A 151 -1.54 -2.47 9.67
N ALA A 152 -0.64 -3.36 9.23
CA ALA A 152 -0.44 -4.66 9.84
C ALA A 152 0.05 -4.57 11.29
N VAL A 153 0.95 -3.62 11.58
CA VAL A 153 1.46 -3.34 12.92
C VAL A 153 0.35 -2.76 13.81
N GLU A 154 -0.47 -1.85 13.30
CA GLU A 154 -1.60 -1.26 14.03
C GLU A 154 -2.65 -2.29 14.43
N LYS A 155 -2.89 -3.29 13.55
CA LYS A 155 -3.78 -4.42 13.84
C LYS A 155 -3.10 -5.58 14.56
N ASN A 156 -1.90 -5.38 15.13
CA ASN A 156 -1.11 -6.36 15.87
C ASN A 156 -0.81 -7.68 15.12
N PHE A 157 -0.88 -7.69 13.79
CA PHE A 157 -0.66 -8.90 12.99
C PHE A 157 0.78 -9.43 13.05
N VAL A 158 1.72 -8.55 13.39
CA VAL A 158 3.15 -8.85 13.52
C VAL A 158 3.46 -9.63 14.81
N GLN A 159 2.59 -9.57 15.82
CA GLN A 159 2.81 -10.24 17.10
C GLN A 159 2.62 -11.76 16.97
N GLY A 160 3.55 -12.54 17.56
CA GLY A 160 3.51 -14.00 17.54
C GLY A 160 3.90 -14.66 16.20
N ARG A 161 4.22 -13.89 15.16
CA ARG A 161 4.63 -14.41 13.84
C ARG A 161 6.05 -13.95 13.51
N ARG A 162 6.77 -14.74 12.71
CA ARG A 162 8.08 -14.27 12.22
C ARG A 162 7.85 -13.11 11.24
N ARG A 163 8.54 -12.00 11.50
CA ARG A 163 8.47 -10.76 10.69
C ARG A 163 8.70 -11.00 9.20
N ALA A 164 9.58 -11.94 8.84
CA ALA A 164 9.85 -12.31 7.45
C ALA A 164 8.59 -12.76 6.68
N HIS A 165 7.71 -13.57 7.30
CA HIS A 165 6.46 -14.00 6.66
C HIS A 165 5.49 -12.85 6.44
N VAL A 166 5.44 -11.90 7.39
CA VAL A 166 4.54 -10.75 7.30
C VAL A 166 5.03 -9.80 6.20
N ILE A 167 6.34 -9.53 6.15
CA ILE A 167 6.97 -8.70 5.13
C ILE A 167 6.71 -9.27 3.73
N ALA A 168 6.91 -10.57 3.55
CA ALA A 168 6.61 -11.23 2.28
C ALA A 168 5.11 -11.16 1.91
N ALA A 169 4.21 -11.34 2.88
CA ALA A 169 2.77 -11.19 2.63
C ALA A 169 2.38 -9.76 2.23
N CYS A 170 2.97 -8.74 2.86
CA CYS A 170 2.75 -7.34 2.50
C CYS A 170 3.26 -7.04 1.09
N LEU A 171 4.48 -7.46 0.76
CA LEU A 171 5.08 -7.22 -0.56
C LEU A 171 4.34 -7.98 -1.66
N TYR A 172 3.97 -9.24 -1.44
CA TYR A 172 3.15 -10.02 -2.37
C TYR A 172 1.76 -9.40 -2.59
N THR A 173 1.15 -8.80 -1.55
CA THR A 173 -0.13 -8.09 -1.69
C THR A 173 0.02 -6.88 -2.61
N SER A 174 1.07 -6.07 -2.44
CA SER A 174 1.36 -4.92 -3.32
C SER A 174 1.60 -5.36 -4.77
N CYS A 175 2.41 -6.41 -4.97
CA CYS A 175 2.68 -6.94 -6.31
C CYS A 175 1.39 -7.41 -7.02
N ARG A 176 0.45 -7.97 -6.25
CA ARG A 176 -0.83 -8.44 -6.78
C ARG A 176 -1.81 -7.31 -7.10
N GLN A 177 -1.76 -6.21 -6.35
CA GLN A 177 -2.56 -5.01 -6.65
C GLN A 177 -2.14 -4.38 -7.99
N GLU A 178 -0.84 -4.32 -8.26
CA GLU A 178 -0.30 -3.76 -9.52
C GLU A 178 -0.25 -4.79 -10.66
N LYS A 179 -0.80 -6.00 -10.47
CA LYS A 179 -0.84 -7.08 -11.48
C LYS A 179 0.53 -7.46 -12.05
N SER A 180 1.56 -7.45 -11.20
CA SER A 180 2.94 -7.80 -11.56
C SER A 180 3.15 -9.32 -11.73
N GLN A 181 4.21 -9.71 -12.45
CA GLN A 181 4.58 -11.10 -12.79
C GLN A 181 5.09 -11.97 -11.61
N HIS A 182 5.20 -11.41 -10.40
CA HIS A 182 5.77 -12.09 -9.24
C HIS A 182 4.79 -13.11 -8.63
N MET A 183 5.24 -14.35 -8.46
CA MET A 183 4.49 -15.45 -7.83
C MET A 183 4.92 -15.67 -6.39
N LEU A 184 4.03 -16.28 -5.58
CA LEU A 184 4.32 -16.56 -4.17
C LEU A 184 5.56 -17.47 -3.98
N ILE A 185 5.87 -18.31 -4.96
CA ILE A 185 7.05 -19.18 -4.96
C ILE A 185 8.35 -18.36 -5.01
N ASP A 186 8.36 -17.20 -5.65
CA ASP A 186 9.57 -16.36 -5.77
C ASP A 186 9.95 -15.78 -4.41
N PHE A 187 8.94 -15.42 -3.60
CA PHE A 187 9.13 -14.98 -2.23
C PHE A 187 9.59 -16.11 -1.31
N SER A 188 9.12 -17.32 -1.56
CA SER A 188 9.56 -18.53 -0.86
C SER A 188 11.04 -18.79 -1.13
N ASP A 189 11.47 -18.70 -2.38
CA ASP A 189 12.85 -18.95 -2.79
C ASP A 189 13.79 -17.84 -2.29
N ALA A 190 13.38 -16.58 -2.38
CA ALA A 190 14.19 -15.46 -1.89
C ALA A 190 14.40 -15.49 -0.36
N LEU A 191 13.41 -15.96 0.40
CA LEU A 191 13.47 -16.01 1.86
C LEU A 191 13.84 -17.39 2.43
N GLN A 192 13.90 -18.42 1.58
CA GLN A 192 14.08 -19.83 1.95
C GLN A 192 13.04 -20.29 2.99
N ILE A 193 11.76 -20.07 2.69
CA ILE A 193 10.62 -20.40 3.55
C ILE A 193 9.62 -21.24 2.78
N ASN A 194 9.08 -22.30 3.38
CA ASN A 194 8.03 -23.11 2.78
C ASN A 194 6.83 -22.29 2.26
N VAL A 195 6.49 -22.48 0.99
CA VAL A 195 5.36 -21.81 0.30
C VAL A 195 4.05 -21.96 1.06
N TYR A 196 3.79 -23.13 1.66
CA TYR A 196 2.56 -23.40 2.42
C TYR A 196 2.44 -22.52 3.68
N THR A 197 3.53 -22.35 4.42
CA THR A 197 3.57 -21.47 5.60
C THR A 197 3.37 -20.01 5.20
N LEU A 198 3.96 -19.61 4.08
CA LEU A 198 3.79 -18.26 3.56
C LEU A 198 2.34 -18.02 3.07
N GLY A 199 1.75 -18.99 2.38
CA GLY A 199 0.38 -18.93 1.88
C GLY A 199 -0.65 -18.85 3.00
N THR A 200 -0.49 -19.62 4.08
CA THR A 200 -1.38 -19.53 5.26
C THR A 200 -1.27 -18.18 5.96
N CYS A 201 -0.07 -17.59 6.04
CA CYS A 201 0.13 -16.24 6.56
C CYS A 201 -0.59 -15.20 5.68
N PHE A 202 -0.42 -15.29 4.36
CA PHE A 202 -1.06 -14.40 3.39
C PHE A 202 -2.60 -14.49 3.43
N LEU A 203 -3.18 -15.68 3.53
CA LEU A 203 -4.64 -15.84 3.63
C LEU A 203 -5.18 -15.19 4.92
N LYS A 204 -4.49 -15.38 6.05
CA LYS A 204 -4.83 -14.71 7.31
C LYS A 204 -4.68 -13.18 7.20
N PHE A 205 -3.66 -12.71 6.49
CA PHE A 205 -3.42 -11.29 6.25
C PHE A 205 -4.54 -10.66 5.41
N ARG A 206 -4.92 -11.32 4.31
CA ARG A 206 -6.01 -10.90 3.42
C ARG A 206 -7.34 -10.79 4.15
N ARG A 207 -7.66 -11.77 5.01
CA ARG A 207 -8.87 -11.76 5.85
C ARG A 207 -8.89 -10.55 6.81
N LEU A 208 -7.76 -10.22 7.43
CA LEU A 208 -7.66 -9.12 8.38
C LEU A 208 -7.79 -7.72 7.73
N LEU A 209 -7.35 -7.59 6.49
CA LEU A 209 -7.46 -6.35 5.72
C LEU A 209 -8.78 -6.23 4.95
N GLY A 210 -9.55 -7.30 4.79
CA GLY A 210 -10.80 -7.29 4.02
C GLY A 210 -10.59 -7.04 2.51
N LEU A 211 -9.38 -7.25 1.99
CA LEU A 211 -9.07 -6.97 0.59
C LEU A 211 -9.64 -8.06 -0.32
N LYS A 212 -10.55 -7.68 -1.20
CA LYS A 212 -10.98 -8.50 -2.35
C LYS A 212 -9.91 -8.38 -3.45
N LEU A 213 -8.93 -9.27 -3.42
CA LEU A 213 -7.93 -9.37 -4.48
C LEU A 213 -8.49 -10.18 -5.64
N GLU A 214 -8.46 -9.60 -6.84
CA GLU A 214 -8.86 -10.26 -8.07
C GLU A 214 -8.00 -11.52 -8.34
N ILE A 215 -8.57 -12.44 -9.10
CA ILE A 215 -7.86 -13.60 -9.63
C ILE A 215 -6.97 -13.09 -10.76
N ILE A 216 -5.66 -13.34 -10.66
CA ILE A 216 -4.70 -12.92 -11.68
C ILE A 216 -4.89 -13.80 -12.92
N ASP A 217 -4.92 -13.18 -14.10
CA ASP A 217 -5.01 -13.91 -15.35
C ASP A 217 -3.67 -14.64 -15.63
N PRO A 218 -3.68 -15.97 -15.87
CA PRO A 218 -2.47 -16.73 -16.21
C PRO A 218 -1.72 -16.20 -17.43
N ALA A 219 -2.38 -15.46 -18.32
CA ALA A 219 -1.76 -14.85 -19.50
C ALA A 219 -0.56 -13.95 -19.14
N LEU A 220 -0.64 -13.19 -18.04
CA LEU A 220 0.41 -12.25 -17.61
C LEU A 220 1.74 -12.95 -17.29
N TYR A 221 1.69 -14.17 -16.77
CA TYR A 221 2.91 -14.90 -16.42
C TYR A 221 3.64 -15.46 -17.65
N ILE A 222 2.92 -15.70 -18.75
CA ILE A 222 3.48 -16.33 -19.94
C ILE A 222 4.41 -15.37 -20.68
N SER A 223 3.95 -14.15 -20.95
CA SER A 223 4.71 -13.16 -21.72
C SER A 223 5.92 -12.64 -20.97
N ASP A 224 5.74 -12.22 -19.73
CA ASP A 224 6.74 -11.39 -19.05
C ASP A 224 7.81 -12.23 -18.35
N ARG A 225 7.46 -13.47 -17.97
CA ARG A 225 8.32 -14.32 -17.15
C ARG A 225 8.80 -15.57 -17.86
N PHE A 226 7.87 -16.43 -18.26
CA PHE A 226 8.24 -17.77 -18.73
C PHE A 226 8.88 -17.73 -20.12
N ALA A 227 8.44 -16.84 -21.00
CA ALA A 227 9.06 -16.66 -22.31
C ALA A 227 10.49 -16.09 -22.21
N ALA A 228 10.78 -15.27 -21.21
CA ALA A 228 12.13 -14.72 -20.98
C ALA A 228 13.08 -15.77 -20.38
N HIS A 229 12.59 -16.63 -19.49
CA HIS A 229 13.38 -17.69 -18.86
C HIS A 229 13.62 -18.90 -19.77
N LEU A 230 12.66 -19.19 -20.65
CA LEU A 230 12.81 -20.23 -21.65
C LEU A 230 13.48 -19.57 -22.85
N SER A 231 14.82 -19.63 -22.91
CA SER A 231 15.68 -19.09 -23.98
C SER A 231 15.42 -19.75 -25.34
N LEU A 232 14.16 -19.72 -25.77
CA LEU A 232 13.74 -19.94 -27.13
C LEU A 232 14.34 -18.78 -27.91
N ASP A 233 15.02 -19.11 -28.99
CA ASP A 233 15.77 -18.19 -29.84
C ASP A 233 14.84 -17.14 -30.53
N GLU A 234 15.12 -16.68 -31.74
CA GLU A 234 14.27 -15.73 -32.50
C GLU A 234 12.75 -16.06 -32.54
N LYS A 235 12.35 -17.32 -32.27
CA LYS A 235 10.95 -17.77 -32.24
C LYS A 235 10.23 -17.58 -30.89
N ALA A 236 10.90 -17.09 -29.83
CA ALA A 236 10.32 -16.93 -28.49
C ALA A 236 8.99 -16.15 -28.52
N ASN A 237 8.99 -15.02 -29.24
CA ASN A 237 7.83 -14.15 -29.35
C ASN A 237 6.65 -14.84 -30.05
N GLN A 238 6.91 -15.66 -31.06
CA GLN A 238 5.86 -16.40 -31.77
C GLN A 238 5.25 -17.50 -30.90
N VAL A 239 6.09 -18.20 -30.12
CA VAL A 239 5.65 -19.22 -29.14
C VAL A 239 4.81 -18.57 -28.05
N ALA A 240 5.25 -17.46 -27.48
CA ALA A 240 4.53 -16.73 -26.44
C ALA A 240 3.15 -16.27 -26.92
N MET A 241 3.06 -15.67 -28.11
CA MET A 241 1.80 -15.24 -28.71
C MET A 241 0.84 -16.41 -28.97
N THR A 242 1.38 -17.56 -29.40
CA THR A 242 0.58 -18.77 -29.62
C THR A 242 0.08 -19.34 -28.29
N ALA A 243 0.92 -19.38 -27.26
CA ALA A 243 0.56 -19.83 -25.92
C ALA A 243 -0.53 -18.95 -25.29
N LEU A 244 -0.45 -17.62 -25.46
CA LEU A 244 -1.48 -16.68 -24.99
C LEU A 244 -2.84 -16.96 -25.63
N ARG A 245 -2.89 -17.18 -26.95
CA ARG A 245 -4.12 -17.56 -27.67
C ARG A 245 -4.69 -18.88 -27.16
N LEU A 246 -3.82 -19.84 -26.84
CA LEU A 246 -4.22 -21.14 -26.32
C LEU A 246 -4.81 -21.03 -24.92
N VAL A 247 -4.19 -20.26 -24.01
CA VAL A 247 -4.75 -20.00 -22.67
C VAL A 247 -6.09 -19.28 -22.73
N ALA A 248 -6.23 -18.28 -23.62
CA ALA A 248 -7.50 -17.60 -23.83
C ALA A 248 -8.61 -18.56 -24.31
N ARG A 249 -8.25 -19.58 -25.11
CA ARG A 249 -9.18 -20.64 -25.52
C ARG A 249 -9.50 -21.60 -24.37
N MET A 250 -8.49 -22.08 -23.64
CA MET A 250 -8.68 -22.93 -22.45
C MET A 250 -9.59 -22.29 -21.40
N LYS A 251 -9.52 -20.95 -21.25
CA LYS A 251 -10.39 -20.17 -20.36
C LYS A 251 -11.86 -20.19 -20.82
N ARG A 252 -12.11 -20.13 -22.13
CA ARG A 252 -13.47 -20.23 -22.71
C ARG A 252 -14.04 -21.65 -22.65
N ASP A 253 -13.17 -22.66 -22.74
CA ASP A 253 -13.54 -24.08 -22.69
C ASP A 253 -13.67 -24.62 -21.25
N TRP A 254 -13.66 -23.75 -20.22
CA TRP A 254 -13.75 -24.11 -18.79
C TRP A 254 -12.66 -25.05 -18.24
N ILE A 255 -11.59 -25.29 -19.00
CA ILE A 255 -10.48 -26.20 -18.62
C ILE A 255 -9.63 -25.59 -17.47
N VAL A 256 -9.68 -24.27 -17.31
CA VAL A 256 -8.87 -23.51 -16.35
C VAL A 256 -9.42 -23.60 -14.91
N ALA A 257 -10.72 -23.83 -14.75
CA ALA A 257 -11.38 -23.83 -13.45
C ALA A 257 -10.85 -24.97 -12.55
N GLY A 258 -10.56 -24.66 -11.29
CA GLY A 258 -10.03 -25.62 -10.31
C GLY A 258 -8.56 -26.02 -10.51
N ARG A 259 -7.88 -25.53 -11.55
CA ARG A 259 -6.46 -25.84 -11.82
C ARG A 259 -5.55 -24.68 -11.42
N ARG A 260 -4.31 -24.99 -11.05
CA ARG A 260 -3.30 -23.98 -10.70
C ARG A 260 -2.84 -23.23 -11.97
N PRO A 261 -2.77 -21.88 -11.96
CA PRO A 261 -2.43 -21.08 -13.14
C PRO A 261 -1.05 -21.44 -13.72
N ALA A 262 -0.05 -21.67 -12.85
CA ALA A 262 1.30 -22.05 -13.29
C ALA A 262 1.33 -23.34 -14.14
N GLY A 263 0.51 -24.34 -13.80
CA GLY A 263 0.43 -25.58 -14.57
C GLY A 263 -0.20 -25.39 -15.95
N ILE A 264 -1.19 -24.50 -16.05
CA ILE A 264 -1.86 -24.17 -17.31
C ILE A 264 -0.89 -23.40 -18.23
N CYS A 265 -0.16 -22.42 -17.69
CA CYS A 265 0.87 -21.68 -18.43
C CYS A 265 1.95 -22.63 -18.99
N ALA A 266 2.42 -23.57 -18.16
CA ALA A 266 3.43 -24.55 -18.57
C ALA A 266 2.92 -25.46 -19.71
N ALA A 267 1.70 -26.00 -19.58
CA ALA A 267 1.11 -26.84 -20.61
C ALA A 267 0.90 -26.07 -21.93
N ALA A 268 0.44 -24.82 -21.84
CA ALA A 268 0.21 -23.99 -23.02
C ALA A 268 1.52 -23.65 -23.74
N LEU A 269 2.59 -23.34 -23.00
CA LEU A 269 3.92 -23.10 -23.57
C LEU A 269 4.50 -24.34 -24.23
N LEU A 270 4.33 -25.52 -23.62
CA LEU A 270 4.82 -26.79 -24.17
C LEU A 270 4.11 -27.15 -25.49
N ILE A 271 2.79 -26.95 -25.57
CA ILE A 271 2.03 -27.17 -26.81
C ILE A 271 2.43 -26.15 -27.88
N ALA A 272 2.61 -24.89 -27.48
CA ALA A 272 3.00 -23.82 -28.40
C ALA A 272 4.41 -24.06 -28.96
N SER A 273 5.39 -24.46 -28.13
CA SER A 273 6.74 -24.75 -28.58
C SER A 273 6.76 -25.91 -29.56
N GLY A 274 6.07 -27.02 -29.27
CA GLY A 274 5.94 -28.17 -30.17
C GLY A 274 5.35 -27.80 -31.54
N HIS A 275 4.32 -26.96 -31.57
CA HIS A 275 3.71 -26.52 -32.84
C HIS A 275 4.65 -25.62 -33.67
N THR A 276 5.48 -24.79 -33.03
CA THR A 276 6.45 -23.95 -33.75
C THR A 276 7.66 -24.71 -34.31
N VAL A 277 8.09 -25.79 -33.64
CA VAL A 277 9.17 -26.65 -34.14
C VAL A 277 8.72 -27.35 -35.43
N SER A 278 7.46 -27.82 -35.49
CA SER A 278 6.92 -28.50 -36.68
C SER A 278 6.82 -27.60 -37.92
N LYS A 279 6.72 -26.27 -37.77
CA LYS A 279 6.68 -25.34 -38.93
C LYS A 279 8.06 -24.98 -39.46
N GLY A 280 9.13 -25.27 -38.71
CA GLY A 280 10.50 -24.95 -39.09
C GLY A 280 11.21 -26.02 -39.94
N SER A 281 10.70 -27.25 -40.01
CA SER A 281 11.35 -28.34 -40.74
C SER A 281 10.94 -28.46 -42.22
N THR A 282 10.04 -27.59 -42.69
CA THR A 282 9.48 -27.64 -44.06
C THR A 282 10.10 -26.63 -45.04
N THR A 283 11.17 -25.94 -44.67
CA THR A 283 11.94 -25.07 -45.56
C THR A 283 13.35 -25.62 -45.74
N THR A 284 13.47 -26.58 -46.65
CA THR A 284 14.69 -26.97 -47.37
C THR A 284 14.35 -27.07 -48.83
#